data_AF-A0A377LVZ0-F1
#
_entry.id   AF-A0A377LVZ0-F1
#
_cell.length_a   1.000
_cell.length_b   1.000
_cell.length_c   1.000
_cell.angle_alpha   90.00
_cell.angle_beta   90.00
_cell.angle_gamma   90.00
#
_symmetry.space_group_name_H-M   'P 1'
#
loop_
_entity.id
_entity.type
_entity.pdbx_description
1 polymer ?
#
loop_
_entity_poly.entity_id
_entity_poly.type
_entity_poly.pdbx_seq_one_letter_code
_entity_poly.pdbx_strand_id
1 'polypeptide(L)'
;MADSLGRKPVILGGTLIFAAAAVACALAQSIDQLIVMRLFHGLAAAAASVVINALMRDIYPKEEFSRMMSFVMLVTTIAPLVAPMAGGAVLVWFSWHAIFWILALAALLASAMIFFFIDETLAVERRQKFHIRTTMGNFASLFRHKRVLSYMLASGFSFAGMFSFLSAGPFVYIELNHVSPQHFGYYFALNIVFLFIMTIINSRFVRRIGALNMFRAGLWIQFVMAIWLVVSAFFGVGFWALVVGLPLLLAASR
;
A
#
# COMPACT_ATOMS: atom_id res chain seq x y z
N MET A 1 9.74 -12.63 -13.77
CA MET A 1 10.82 -12.92 -12.80
C MET A 1 10.40 -14.01 -11.82
N ALA A 2 9.32 -13.85 -11.05
CA ALA A 2 8.82 -14.92 -10.18
C ALA A 2 8.53 -16.22 -10.95
N ASP A 3 7.87 -16.13 -12.09
CA ASP A 3 7.53 -17.32 -12.91
C ASP A 3 8.72 -17.94 -13.66
N SER A 4 9.90 -17.28 -13.62
CA SER A 4 11.11 -17.74 -14.31
C SER A 4 12.19 -18.24 -13.36
N LEU A 5 12.34 -17.61 -12.19
CA LEU A 5 13.37 -17.93 -11.19
C LEU A 5 12.86 -18.85 -10.07
N GLY A 6 11.54 -19.03 -9.95
CA GLY A 6 10.90 -19.65 -8.79
C GLY A 6 10.31 -18.59 -7.86
N ARG A 7 9.27 -18.96 -7.11
CA ARG A 7 8.57 -18.01 -6.23
C ARG A 7 9.35 -17.74 -4.96
N LYS A 8 9.93 -18.78 -4.35
CA LYS A 8 10.66 -18.66 -3.07
C LYS A 8 11.91 -17.77 -3.18
N PRO A 9 12.83 -17.95 -4.15
CA PRO A 9 14.00 -17.09 -4.31
C PRO A 9 13.65 -15.62 -4.54
N VAL A 10 12.56 -15.35 -5.26
CA VAL A 10 12.15 -13.97 -5.57
C VAL A 10 11.57 -13.27 -4.33
N ILE A 11 10.72 -13.94 -3.54
CA ILE A 11 10.24 -13.36 -2.27
C ILE A 11 11.39 -13.21 -1.28
N LEU A 12 12.23 -14.24 -1.13
CA LEU A 12 13.35 -14.22 -0.20
C LEU A 12 14.35 -13.12 -0.58
N GLY A 13 14.71 -13.00 -1.86
CA GLY A 13 15.57 -11.93 -2.37
C GLY A 13 14.94 -10.55 -2.15
N GLY A 14 13.66 -10.37 -2.46
CA GLY A 14 12.96 -9.10 -2.25
C GLY A 14 12.91 -8.68 -0.77
N THR A 15 12.63 -9.61 0.13
CA THR A 15 12.58 -9.34 1.59
C THR A 15 13.95 -9.07 2.19
N LEU A 16 15.00 -9.75 1.72
CA LEU A 16 16.39 -9.46 2.13
C LEU A 16 16.88 -8.11 1.62
N ILE A 17 16.55 -7.74 0.37
CA ILE A 17 16.87 -6.41 -0.18
C ILE A 17 16.12 -5.33 0.62
N PHE A 18 14.86 -5.58 1.00
CA PHE A 18 14.10 -4.68 1.85
C PHE A 18 14.79 -4.51 3.22
N ALA A 19 15.22 -5.61 3.87
CA ALA A 19 15.95 -5.55 5.13
C ALA A 19 17.25 -4.74 5.00
N ALA A 20 18.06 -5.00 3.97
CA ALA A 20 19.30 -4.27 3.73
C ALA A 20 19.05 -2.77 3.47
N ALA A 21 18.02 -2.43 2.68
CA ALA A 21 17.65 -1.05 2.43
C ALA A 21 17.12 -0.34 3.70
N ALA A 22 16.39 -1.06 4.57
CA ALA A 22 15.96 -0.56 5.86
C ALA A 22 17.15 -0.26 6.79
N VAL A 23 18.16 -1.16 6.85
CA VAL A 23 19.42 -0.91 7.58
C VAL A 23 20.14 0.32 7.01
N ALA A 24 20.22 0.45 5.69
CA ALA A 24 20.84 1.60 5.05
C ALA A 24 20.11 2.92 5.39
N CYS A 25 18.78 2.91 5.48
CA CYS A 25 18.00 4.06 5.97
C CYS A 25 18.29 4.35 7.46
N ALA A 26 18.43 3.32 8.28
CA ALA A 26 18.73 3.45 9.72
C ALA A 26 20.14 3.98 10.00
N LEU A 27 21.07 3.83 9.06
CA LEU A 27 22.44 4.34 9.14
C LEU A 27 22.61 5.70 8.43
N ALA A 28 21.55 6.27 7.88
CA ALA A 28 21.63 7.52 7.14
C ALA A 28 21.99 8.70 8.07
N GLN A 29 22.99 9.48 7.65
CA GLN A 29 23.50 10.65 8.38
C GLN A 29 23.10 11.99 7.74
N SER A 30 22.54 11.97 6.53
CA SER A 30 22.02 13.15 5.83
C SER A 30 20.67 12.89 5.19
N ILE A 31 19.93 13.97 4.91
CA ILE A 31 18.61 13.88 4.27
C ILE A 31 18.71 13.34 2.84
N ASP A 32 19.74 13.74 2.07
CA ASP A 32 19.93 13.26 0.69
C ASP A 32 20.22 11.76 0.67
N GLN A 33 21.08 11.29 1.59
CA GLN A 33 21.33 9.85 1.77
C GLN A 33 20.04 9.11 2.12
N LEU A 34 19.24 9.64 3.05
CA LEU A 34 17.98 9.04 3.44
C LEU A 34 17.00 8.97 2.25
N ILE A 35 16.89 10.01 1.44
CA ILE A 35 16.02 10.04 0.25
C ILE A 35 16.43 8.95 -0.74
N VAL A 36 17.73 8.84 -1.04
CA VAL A 36 18.25 7.82 -1.95
C VAL A 36 17.99 6.41 -1.39
N MET A 37 18.26 6.17 -0.11
CA MET A 37 17.99 4.86 0.50
C MET A 37 16.50 4.53 0.55
N ARG A 38 15.63 5.53 0.76
CA ARG A 38 14.17 5.36 0.71
C ARG A 38 13.67 4.97 -0.68
N LEU A 39 14.30 5.44 -1.75
CA LEU A 39 13.99 5.00 -3.11
C LEU A 39 14.22 3.48 -3.24
N PHE A 40 15.39 2.99 -2.84
CA PHE A 40 15.70 1.56 -2.87
C PHE A 40 14.79 0.74 -1.95
N HIS A 41 14.50 1.26 -0.76
CA HIS A 41 13.60 0.63 0.20
C HIS A 41 12.17 0.49 -0.34
N GLY A 42 11.66 1.53 -1.03
CA GLY A 42 10.36 1.50 -1.70
C GLY A 42 10.31 0.51 -2.88
N LEU A 43 11.37 0.47 -3.70
CA LEU A 43 11.49 -0.52 -4.79
C LEU A 43 11.48 -1.96 -4.26
N ALA A 44 12.17 -2.21 -3.15
CA ALA A 44 12.18 -3.52 -2.51
C ALA A 44 10.80 -3.90 -1.95
N ALA A 45 10.07 -2.93 -1.38
CA ALA A 45 8.72 -3.15 -0.85
C ALA A 45 7.73 -3.61 -1.94
N ALA A 46 7.89 -3.12 -3.18
CA ALA A 46 7.04 -3.51 -4.31
C ALA A 46 7.21 -4.98 -4.73
N ALA A 47 8.38 -5.60 -4.48
CA ALA A 47 8.61 -6.99 -4.82
C ALA A 47 7.68 -7.93 -4.03
N ALA A 48 7.46 -7.66 -2.73
CA ALA A 48 6.63 -8.50 -1.88
C ALA A 48 5.16 -8.48 -2.30
N SER A 49 4.61 -7.31 -2.64
CA SER A 49 3.17 -7.15 -2.95
C SER A 49 2.73 -7.96 -4.17
N VAL A 50 3.59 -8.07 -5.19
CA VAL A 50 3.29 -8.79 -6.43
C VAL A 50 3.33 -10.31 -6.23
N VAL A 51 4.31 -10.79 -5.45
CA VAL A 51 4.54 -12.24 -5.37
C VAL A 51 3.62 -12.93 -4.36
N ILE A 52 3.13 -12.23 -3.34
CA ILE A 52 2.19 -12.79 -2.35
C ILE A 52 0.96 -13.40 -3.02
N ASN A 53 0.29 -12.67 -3.91
CA ASN A 53 -0.94 -13.15 -4.57
C ASN A 53 -0.66 -14.42 -5.39
N ALA A 54 0.45 -14.42 -6.11
CA ALA A 54 0.84 -15.52 -6.97
C ALA A 54 1.29 -16.75 -6.15
N LEU A 55 1.98 -16.54 -5.02
CA LEU A 55 2.32 -17.60 -4.06
C LEU A 55 1.06 -18.22 -3.44
N MET A 56 0.13 -17.39 -2.96
CA MET A 56 -1.12 -17.87 -2.37
C MET A 56 -1.91 -18.74 -3.35
N ARG A 57 -1.92 -18.37 -4.64
CA ARG A 57 -2.60 -19.13 -5.69
C ARG A 57 -1.95 -20.49 -5.98
N ASP A 58 -0.66 -20.61 -5.71
CA ASP A 58 0.08 -21.85 -5.97
C ASP A 58 0.06 -22.80 -4.75
N ILE A 59 -0.05 -22.28 -3.52
CA ILE A 59 -0.07 -23.09 -2.28
C ILE A 59 -1.48 -23.58 -1.95
N TYR A 60 -2.50 -22.73 -2.10
CA TYR A 60 -3.85 -23.03 -1.61
C TYR A 60 -4.76 -23.58 -2.70
N PRO A 61 -5.55 -24.64 -2.42
CA PRO A 61 -6.68 -25.04 -3.23
C PRO A 61 -7.65 -23.87 -3.45
N LYS A 62 -8.45 -23.90 -4.52
CA LYS A 62 -9.36 -22.80 -4.89
C LYS A 62 -10.32 -22.42 -3.76
N GLU A 63 -10.81 -23.41 -3.01
CA GLU A 63 -11.74 -23.22 -1.89
C GLU A 63 -11.07 -22.47 -0.72
N GLU A 64 -9.80 -22.74 -0.46
CA GLU A 64 -9.03 -22.11 0.63
C GLU A 64 -8.39 -20.79 0.23
N PHE A 65 -8.07 -20.61 -1.05
CA PHE A 65 -7.45 -19.40 -1.59
C PHE A 65 -8.26 -18.15 -1.24
N SER A 66 -9.58 -18.19 -1.41
CA SER A 66 -10.46 -17.06 -1.09
C SER A 66 -10.42 -16.70 0.40
N ARG A 67 -10.40 -17.71 1.28
CA ARG A 67 -10.29 -17.51 2.74
C ARG A 67 -8.94 -16.90 3.11
N MET A 68 -7.85 -17.42 2.56
CA MET A 68 -6.51 -16.92 2.88
C MET A 68 -6.30 -15.50 2.32
N MET A 69 -6.75 -15.23 1.09
CA MET A 69 -6.74 -13.89 0.53
C MET A 69 -7.59 -12.91 1.34
N SER A 70 -8.71 -13.36 1.92
CA SER A 70 -9.51 -12.52 2.82
C SER A 70 -8.73 -12.16 4.10
N PHE A 71 -7.96 -13.10 4.65
CA PHE A 71 -7.07 -12.83 5.79
C PHE A 71 -5.96 -11.85 5.43
N VAL A 72 -5.30 -12.04 4.28
CA VAL A 72 -4.30 -11.09 3.76
C VAL A 72 -4.92 -9.70 3.61
N MET A 73 -6.10 -9.59 3.01
CA MET A 73 -6.79 -8.30 2.87
C MET A 73 -7.10 -7.66 4.22
N LEU A 74 -7.58 -8.43 5.21
CA LEU A 74 -7.82 -7.95 6.56
C LEU A 74 -6.54 -7.36 7.18
N VAL A 75 -5.41 -8.09 7.11
CA VAL A 75 -4.13 -7.62 7.63
C VAL A 75 -3.68 -6.35 6.90
N THR A 76 -3.80 -6.28 5.56
CA THR A 76 -3.43 -5.08 4.79
C THR A 76 -4.30 -3.86 5.08
N THR A 77 -5.53 -4.07 5.58
CA THR A 77 -6.44 -2.98 5.97
C THR A 77 -6.15 -2.51 7.40
N ILE A 78 -5.80 -3.42 8.31
CA ILE A 78 -5.47 -3.10 9.70
C ILE A 78 -4.06 -2.51 9.83
N ALA A 79 -3.09 -2.96 9.02
CA ALA A 79 -1.70 -2.52 9.15
C ALA A 79 -1.52 -0.99 9.09
N PRO A 80 -2.17 -0.24 8.18
CA PRO A 80 -2.15 1.22 8.20
C PRO A 80 -2.74 1.85 9.47
N LEU A 81 -3.65 1.18 10.19
CA LEU A 81 -4.19 1.66 11.47
C LEU A 81 -3.16 1.60 12.58
N VAL A 82 -2.49 0.46 12.65
CA VAL A 82 -1.51 0.19 13.70
C VAL A 82 -0.21 0.94 13.43
N ALA A 83 0.14 1.18 12.16
CA ALA A 83 1.44 1.74 11.79
C ALA A 83 1.72 3.15 12.37
N PRO A 84 0.84 4.16 12.27
CA PRO A 84 1.08 5.47 12.88
C PRO A 84 1.06 5.43 14.41
N MET A 85 0.22 4.59 15.01
CA MET A 85 0.17 4.43 16.47
C MET A 85 1.47 3.81 16.99
N ALA A 86 1.93 2.72 16.37
CA ALA A 86 3.18 2.07 16.70
C ALA A 86 4.39 2.97 16.41
N GLY A 87 4.42 3.63 15.24
CA GLY A 87 5.47 4.57 14.87
C GLY A 87 5.54 5.77 15.81
N GLY A 88 4.40 6.35 16.17
CA GLY A 88 4.32 7.43 17.16
C GLY A 88 4.79 6.98 18.53
N ALA A 89 4.39 5.79 19.01
CA ALA A 89 4.86 5.25 20.28
C ALA A 89 6.38 5.02 20.30
N VAL A 90 6.96 4.53 19.21
CA VAL A 90 8.43 4.40 19.07
C VAL A 90 9.10 5.76 19.19
N LEU A 91 8.55 6.80 18.54
CA LEU A 91 9.12 8.16 18.57
C LEU A 91 9.04 8.85 19.93
N VAL A 92 8.20 8.37 20.87
CA VAL A 92 8.16 8.91 22.24
C VAL A 92 9.41 8.51 23.03
N TRP A 93 9.91 7.30 22.83
CA TRP A 93 11.00 6.72 23.62
C TRP A 93 12.32 6.59 22.86
N PHE A 94 12.27 6.56 21.53
CA PHE A 94 13.40 6.32 20.64
C PHE A 94 13.44 7.33 19.49
N SER A 95 14.50 7.28 18.68
CA SER A 95 14.62 8.11 17.47
C SER A 95 13.91 7.48 16.26
N TRP A 96 13.73 8.27 15.21
CA TRP A 96 13.19 7.79 13.93
C TRP A 96 14.04 6.68 13.29
N HIS A 97 15.35 6.62 13.58
CA HIS A 97 16.23 5.53 13.12
C HIS A 97 15.77 4.17 13.66
N ALA A 98 15.21 4.14 14.88
CA ALA A 98 14.68 2.92 15.49
C ALA A 98 13.54 2.29 14.67
N ILE A 99 12.72 3.12 14.00
CA ILE A 99 11.66 2.63 13.10
C ILE A 99 12.26 1.78 11.98
N PHE A 100 13.37 2.23 11.39
CA PHE A 100 14.05 1.49 10.32
C PHE A 100 14.73 0.22 10.84
N TRP A 101 15.29 0.23 12.05
CA TRP A 101 15.81 -0.98 12.68
C TRP A 101 14.73 -2.02 12.96
N ILE A 102 13.55 -1.59 13.43
CA ILE A 102 12.39 -2.47 13.64
C ILE A 102 11.94 -3.09 12.31
N LEU A 103 11.86 -2.29 11.24
CA LEU A 103 11.50 -2.77 9.91
C LEU A 103 12.54 -3.76 9.35
N ALA A 104 13.83 -3.49 9.55
CA ALA A 104 14.91 -4.39 9.15
C ALA A 104 14.80 -5.74 9.88
N LEU A 105 14.61 -5.72 11.20
CA LEU A 105 14.44 -6.93 12.01
C LEU A 105 13.20 -7.71 11.59
N ALA A 106 12.05 -7.04 11.40
CA ALA A 106 10.83 -7.68 10.93
C ALA A 106 11.00 -8.33 9.55
N ALA A 107 11.71 -7.67 8.64
CA ALA A 107 12.01 -8.22 7.32
C ALA A 107 12.95 -9.42 7.39
N LEU A 108 13.98 -9.40 8.24
CA LEU A 108 14.86 -10.55 8.48
C LEU A 108 14.11 -11.73 9.07
N LEU A 109 13.22 -11.49 10.04
CA LEU A 109 12.36 -12.54 10.60
C LEU A 109 11.44 -13.11 9.54
N ALA A 110 10.82 -12.27 8.70
CA ALA A 110 10.01 -12.74 7.58
C ALA A 110 10.83 -13.55 6.58
N SER A 111 12.04 -13.11 6.22
CA SER A 111 12.95 -13.86 5.35
C SER A 111 13.33 -15.21 5.95
N ALA A 112 13.61 -15.27 7.26
CA ALA A 112 13.87 -16.54 7.96
C ALA A 112 12.64 -17.46 7.90
N MET A 113 11.44 -16.93 8.16
CA MET A 113 10.21 -17.71 8.06
C MET A 113 9.98 -18.24 6.64
N ILE A 114 10.19 -17.43 5.60
CA ILE A 114 10.09 -17.86 4.20
C ILE A 114 11.11 -18.95 3.90
N PHE A 115 12.34 -18.81 4.40
CA PHE A 115 13.40 -19.77 4.16
C PHE A 115 13.08 -21.14 4.78
N PHE A 116 12.58 -21.16 6.03
CA PHE A 116 12.33 -22.40 6.77
C PHE A 116 10.95 -23.03 6.54
N PHE A 117 9.89 -22.25 6.29
CA PHE A 117 8.51 -22.75 6.25
C PHE A 117 7.86 -22.76 4.86
N ILE A 118 8.44 -22.08 3.87
CA ILE A 118 7.88 -22.03 2.52
C ILE A 118 8.76 -22.87 1.61
N ASP A 119 8.19 -23.91 1.02
CA ASP A 119 8.85 -24.68 -0.03
C ASP A 119 8.74 -23.97 -1.39
N GLU A 120 9.63 -24.31 -2.32
CA GLU A 120 9.52 -23.80 -3.68
C GLU A 120 8.26 -24.36 -4.35
N THR A 121 7.30 -23.48 -4.60
CA THR A 121 5.99 -23.86 -5.15
C THR A 121 6.03 -24.06 -6.66
N LEU A 122 7.02 -23.47 -7.36
CA LEU A 122 7.14 -23.55 -8.80
C LEU A 122 8.16 -24.61 -9.22
N ALA A 123 7.64 -25.78 -9.63
CA ALA A 123 8.42 -26.86 -10.23
C ALA A 123 9.30 -26.34 -11.37
N VAL A 124 10.55 -26.80 -11.43
CA VAL A 124 11.56 -26.35 -12.40
C VAL A 124 11.06 -26.45 -13.85
N GLU A 125 10.31 -27.50 -14.15
CA GLU A 125 9.71 -27.78 -15.46
C GLU A 125 8.62 -26.77 -15.88
N ARG A 126 7.96 -26.13 -14.91
CA ARG A 126 6.94 -25.11 -15.14
C ARG A 126 7.52 -23.69 -15.20
N ARG A 127 8.83 -23.54 -14.97
CA ARG A 127 9.51 -22.23 -15.05
C ARG A 127 9.56 -21.78 -16.50
N GLN A 128 9.02 -20.60 -16.77
CA GLN A 128 9.09 -20.03 -18.11
C GLN A 128 10.41 -19.29 -18.31
N LYS A 129 11.01 -19.42 -19.50
CA LYS A 129 12.20 -18.63 -19.85
C LYS A 129 11.83 -17.15 -19.86
N PHE A 130 12.62 -16.34 -19.17
CA PHE A 130 12.37 -14.90 -19.09
C PHE A 130 12.78 -14.22 -20.41
N HIS A 131 11.79 -13.86 -21.23
CA HIS A 131 12.00 -13.13 -22.47
C HIS A 131 11.70 -11.64 -22.28
N ILE A 132 12.70 -10.85 -21.85
CA ILE A 132 12.54 -9.42 -21.54
C ILE A 132 11.87 -8.64 -22.67
N ARG A 133 12.22 -8.92 -23.93
CA ARG A 133 11.65 -8.25 -25.12
C ARG A 133 10.15 -8.54 -25.27
N THR A 134 9.74 -9.78 -25.07
CA THR A 134 8.32 -10.19 -25.13
C THR A 134 7.54 -9.61 -23.96
N THR A 135 8.12 -9.64 -22.75
CA THR A 135 7.50 -9.04 -21.56
C THR A 135 7.31 -7.53 -21.73
N MET A 136 8.33 -6.80 -22.18
CA MET A 136 8.22 -5.37 -22.49
C MET A 136 7.20 -5.10 -23.60
N GLY A 137 7.15 -5.93 -24.65
CA GLY A 137 6.16 -5.85 -25.71
C GLY A 137 4.73 -6.03 -25.21
N ASN A 138 4.51 -6.97 -24.28
CA ASN A 138 3.22 -7.20 -23.64
C ASN A 138 2.82 -6.03 -22.72
N PHE A 139 3.76 -5.47 -21.95
CA PHE A 139 3.48 -4.25 -21.18
C PHE A 139 3.12 -3.08 -22.10
N ALA A 140 3.86 -2.89 -23.19
CA ALA A 140 3.59 -1.84 -24.17
C ALA A 140 2.21 -2.02 -24.85
N SER A 141 1.76 -3.25 -25.07
CA SER A 141 0.43 -3.49 -25.64
C SER A 141 -0.71 -3.12 -24.68
N LEU A 142 -0.51 -3.22 -23.36
CA LEU A 142 -1.49 -2.75 -22.37
C LEU A 142 -1.78 -1.25 -22.52
N PHE A 143 -0.76 -0.44 -22.83
CA PHE A 143 -0.93 1.00 -23.10
C PHE A 143 -1.72 1.27 -24.39
N ARG A 144 -1.75 0.32 -25.35
CA ARG A 144 -2.53 0.45 -26.59
C ARG A 144 -4.01 0.17 -26.37
N HIS A 145 -4.36 -0.59 -25.34
CA HIS A 145 -5.75 -0.88 -25.00
C HIS A 145 -6.35 0.22 -24.12
N LYS A 146 -7.05 1.17 -24.76
CA LYS A 146 -7.66 2.34 -24.10
C LYS A 146 -8.40 2.01 -22.81
N ARG A 147 -9.23 0.95 -22.78
CA ARG A 147 -9.97 0.55 -21.56
C ARG A 147 -9.04 0.16 -20.41
N VAL A 148 -8.01 -0.63 -20.69
CA VAL A 148 -7.05 -1.08 -19.67
C VAL A 148 -6.27 0.12 -19.15
N LEU A 149 -5.78 0.98 -20.05
CA LEU A 149 -5.08 2.20 -19.69
C LEU A 149 -5.95 3.11 -18.82
N SER A 150 -7.22 3.32 -19.17
CA SER A 150 -8.15 4.12 -18.36
C SER A 150 -8.33 3.55 -16.95
N TYR A 151 -8.46 2.24 -16.79
CA TYR A 151 -8.56 1.63 -15.45
C TYR A 151 -7.25 1.75 -14.66
N MET A 152 -6.10 1.55 -15.30
CA MET A 152 -4.80 1.72 -14.66
C MET A 152 -4.58 3.16 -14.18
N LEU A 153 -4.87 4.15 -15.04
CA LEU A 153 -4.74 5.56 -14.70
C LEU A 153 -5.73 5.97 -13.61
N ALA A 154 -7.00 5.56 -13.71
CA ALA A 154 -8.01 5.87 -12.71
C ALA A 154 -7.64 5.30 -11.33
N SER A 155 -7.19 4.03 -11.29
CA SER A 155 -6.69 3.43 -10.05
C SER A 155 -5.42 4.11 -9.54
N GLY A 156 -4.50 4.50 -10.43
CA GLY A 156 -3.26 5.19 -10.07
C GLY A 156 -3.51 6.56 -9.45
N PHE A 157 -4.38 7.38 -10.06
CA PHE A 157 -4.75 8.69 -9.53
C PHE A 157 -5.55 8.60 -8.23
N SER A 158 -6.47 7.64 -8.15
CA SER A 158 -7.20 7.33 -6.91
C SER A 158 -6.25 7.05 -5.75
N PHE A 159 -5.22 6.23 -6.01
CA PHE A 159 -4.21 5.85 -5.03
C PHE A 159 -3.22 6.98 -4.73
N ALA A 160 -2.91 7.84 -5.70
CA ALA A 160 -2.10 9.03 -5.49
C ALA A 160 -2.74 9.99 -4.46
N GLY A 161 -4.07 10.12 -4.45
CA GLY A 161 -4.79 10.87 -3.41
C GLY A 161 -4.53 10.33 -2.01
N MET A 162 -4.49 9.00 -1.86
CA MET A 162 -4.14 8.35 -0.59
C MET A 162 -2.71 8.64 -0.17
N PHE A 163 -1.74 8.49 -1.07
CA PHE A 163 -0.35 8.80 -0.76
C PHE A 163 -0.10 10.28 -0.47
N SER A 164 -0.83 11.18 -1.14
CA SER A 164 -0.78 12.62 -0.85
C SER A 164 -1.15 12.90 0.60
N PHE A 165 -2.24 12.29 1.11
CA PHE A 165 -2.60 12.42 2.53
C PHE A 165 -1.56 11.77 3.46
N LEU A 166 -1.05 10.57 3.16
CA LEU A 166 -0.04 9.94 4.02
C LEU A 166 1.25 10.79 4.13
N SER A 167 1.60 11.52 3.06
CA SER A 167 2.81 12.34 3.00
C SER A 167 2.60 13.73 3.58
N ALA A 168 1.56 14.45 3.16
CA ALA A 168 1.31 15.84 3.53
C ALA A 168 0.30 16.00 4.70
N GLY A 169 -0.45 14.95 5.03
CA GLY A 169 -1.48 14.98 6.07
C GLY A 169 -0.97 15.43 7.44
N PRO A 170 0.13 14.85 7.98
CA PRO A 170 0.71 15.31 9.24
C PRO A 170 1.08 16.80 9.21
N PHE A 171 1.71 17.27 8.13
CA PHE A 171 2.05 18.68 7.96
C PHE A 171 0.80 19.58 7.93
N VAL A 172 -0.23 19.20 7.17
CA VAL A 172 -1.48 19.97 7.08
C VAL A 172 -2.20 20.01 8.44
N TYR A 173 -2.24 18.91 9.17
CA TYR A 173 -2.96 18.85 10.45
C TYR A 173 -2.17 19.52 11.57
N ILE A 174 -0.89 19.19 11.71
CA ILE A 174 -0.06 19.60 12.85
C ILE A 174 0.49 21.02 12.64
N GLU A 175 1.13 21.28 11.51
CA GLU A 175 1.81 22.56 11.27
C GLU A 175 0.83 23.66 10.85
N LEU A 176 -0.04 23.38 9.86
CA LEU A 176 -0.95 24.40 9.31
C LEU A 176 -2.22 24.62 10.15
N ASN A 177 -2.79 23.55 10.72
CA ASN A 177 -4.03 23.63 11.50
C ASN A 177 -3.78 23.55 13.03
N HIS A 178 -2.52 23.56 13.45
CA HIS A 178 -2.10 23.58 14.86
C HIS A 178 -2.69 22.43 15.71
N VAL A 179 -2.99 21.29 15.09
CA VAL A 179 -3.43 20.10 15.81
C VAL A 179 -2.25 19.53 16.60
N SER A 180 -2.43 19.32 17.90
CA SER A 180 -1.39 18.67 18.70
C SER A 180 -0.99 17.31 18.08
N PRO A 181 0.31 16.98 18.01
CA PRO A 181 0.79 15.67 17.54
C PRO A 181 0.13 14.48 18.24
N GLN A 182 -0.25 14.62 19.52
CA GLN A 182 -0.94 13.56 20.26
C GLN A 182 -2.35 13.28 19.70
N HIS A 183 -3.00 14.29 19.12
CA HIS A 183 -4.35 14.18 18.59
C HIS A 183 -4.38 13.73 17.13
N PHE A 184 -3.28 13.84 16.38
CA PHE A 184 -3.19 13.40 14.98
C PHE A 184 -3.63 11.94 14.80
N GLY A 185 -3.27 11.06 15.75
CA GLY A 185 -3.68 9.66 15.75
C GLY A 185 -5.20 9.46 15.72
N TYR A 186 -5.98 10.31 16.40
CA TYR A 186 -7.44 10.23 16.39
C TYR A 186 -8.03 10.60 15.02
N TYR A 187 -7.50 11.65 14.37
CA TYR A 187 -7.92 12.03 13.02
C TYR A 187 -7.53 10.99 11.97
N PHE A 188 -6.35 10.37 12.11
CA PHE A 188 -5.95 9.27 11.25
C PHE A 188 -6.85 8.04 11.43
N ALA A 189 -7.22 7.72 12.68
CA ALA A 189 -8.17 6.64 12.96
C ALA A 189 -9.54 6.87 12.30
N LEU A 190 -10.02 8.12 12.24
CA LEU A 190 -11.25 8.46 11.53
C LEU A 190 -11.19 8.09 10.04
N ASN A 191 -10.06 8.37 9.36
CA ASN A 191 -9.87 7.99 7.95
C ASN A 191 -10.02 6.48 7.75
N ILE A 192 -9.56 5.69 8.72
CA ILE A 192 -9.63 4.24 8.65
C ILE A 192 -11.03 3.72 8.95
N VAL A 193 -11.76 4.31 9.89
CA VAL A 193 -13.16 3.95 10.14
C VAL A 193 -13.98 4.11 8.86
N PHE A 194 -13.82 5.22 8.13
CA PHE A 194 -14.48 5.43 6.85
C PHE A 194 -14.04 4.41 5.79
N LEU A 195 -12.75 4.09 5.73
CA LEU A 195 -12.21 3.07 4.83
C LEU A 195 -12.83 1.69 5.10
N PHE A 196 -13.00 1.31 6.38
CA PHE A 196 -13.69 0.08 6.76
C PHE A 196 -15.17 0.08 6.36
N ILE A 197 -15.88 1.18 6.65
CA ILE A 197 -17.30 1.32 6.29
C ILE A 197 -17.49 1.19 4.78
N MET A 198 -16.67 1.88 3.97
CA MET A 198 -16.75 1.77 2.51
C MET A 198 -16.35 0.40 1.99
N THR A 199 -15.38 -0.27 2.61
CA THR A 199 -15.01 -1.64 2.25
C THR A 199 -16.18 -2.61 2.50
N ILE A 200 -16.90 -2.44 3.62
CA ILE A 200 -18.10 -3.24 3.92
C ILE A 200 -19.21 -2.95 2.90
N ILE A 201 -19.48 -1.68 2.60
CA ILE A 201 -20.44 -1.28 1.56
C ILE A 201 -20.06 -1.92 0.22
N ASN A 202 -18.79 -1.80 -0.20
CA ASN A 202 -18.30 -2.39 -1.43
C ASN A 202 -18.53 -3.91 -1.44
N SER A 203 -18.07 -4.64 -0.42
CA SER A 203 -18.23 -6.09 -0.32
C SER A 203 -19.68 -6.57 -0.42
N ARG A 204 -20.64 -5.81 0.13
CA ARG A 204 -22.07 -6.15 0.15
C ARG A 204 -22.76 -5.82 -1.17
N PHE A 205 -22.44 -4.67 -1.78
CA PHE A 205 -23.12 -4.17 -2.97
C PHE A 205 -22.44 -4.58 -4.28
N VAL A 206 -21.16 -4.93 -4.29
CA VAL A 206 -20.44 -5.35 -5.50
C VAL A 206 -21.06 -6.56 -6.18
N ARG A 207 -21.60 -7.51 -5.40
CA ARG A 207 -22.30 -8.69 -5.92
C ARG A 207 -23.64 -8.36 -6.59
N ARG A 208 -24.27 -7.24 -6.21
CA ARG A 208 -25.58 -6.81 -6.73
C ARG A 208 -25.48 -5.81 -7.86
N ILE A 209 -24.61 -4.80 -7.71
CA ILE A 209 -24.50 -3.64 -8.62
C ILE A 209 -23.40 -3.87 -9.68
N GLY A 210 -22.46 -4.79 -9.40
CA GLY A 210 -21.34 -5.12 -10.28
C GLY A 210 -20.10 -4.26 -10.03
N ALA A 211 -18.92 -4.87 -10.23
CA ALA A 211 -17.61 -4.25 -9.94
C ALA A 211 -17.36 -2.94 -10.70
N LEU A 212 -17.77 -2.85 -11.97
CA LEU A 212 -17.55 -1.64 -12.78
C LEU A 212 -18.36 -0.44 -12.29
N ASN A 213 -19.59 -0.67 -11.83
CA ASN A 213 -20.46 0.39 -11.34
C ASN A 213 -20.00 0.87 -9.96
N MET A 214 -19.58 -0.06 -9.08
CA MET A 214 -18.95 0.28 -7.80
C MET A 214 -17.68 1.10 -8.01
N PHE A 215 -16.83 0.69 -8.96
CA PHE A 215 -15.61 1.43 -9.30
C PHE A 215 -15.91 2.85 -9.78
N ARG A 216 -16.90 3.03 -10.68
CA ARG A 216 -17.35 4.35 -11.13
C ARG A 216 -17.91 5.21 -9.99
N ALA A 217 -18.69 4.62 -9.09
CA ALA A 217 -19.22 5.33 -7.93
C ALA A 217 -18.09 5.83 -7.01
N GLY A 218 -17.08 4.98 -6.74
CA GLY A 218 -15.89 5.38 -5.99
C GLY A 218 -15.17 6.58 -6.62
N LEU A 219 -14.92 6.54 -7.93
CA LEU A 219 -14.30 7.66 -8.65
C LEU A 219 -15.13 8.96 -8.57
N TRP A 220 -16.45 8.87 -8.66
CA TRP A 220 -17.32 10.04 -8.49
C TRP A 220 -17.25 10.62 -7.09
N ILE A 221 -17.27 9.78 -6.06
CA ILE A 221 -17.10 10.22 -4.66
C ILE A 221 -15.75 10.91 -4.49
N GLN A 222 -14.67 10.32 -5.00
CA GLN A 222 -13.34 10.93 -4.94
C GLN A 222 -13.27 12.28 -5.65
N PHE A 223 -13.88 12.39 -6.83
CA PHE A 223 -13.93 13.64 -7.58
C PHE A 223 -14.68 14.74 -6.83
N VAL A 224 -15.87 14.43 -6.30
CA VAL A 224 -16.68 15.38 -5.52
C VAL A 224 -15.95 15.79 -4.24
N MET A 225 -15.32 14.86 -3.54
CA MET A 225 -14.55 15.18 -2.33
C MET A 225 -13.27 15.95 -2.64
N ALA A 226 -12.62 15.72 -3.79
CA ALA A 226 -11.48 16.52 -4.21
C ALA A 226 -11.89 17.98 -4.47
N ILE A 227 -13.01 18.21 -5.17
CA ILE A 227 -13.57 19.56 -5.34
C ILE A 227 -13.91 20.18 -3.99
N TRP A 228 -14.58 19.43 -3.12
CA TRP A 228 -14.91 19.88 -1.76
C TRP A 228 -13.68 20.36 -0.99
N LEU A 229 -12.57 19.61 -1.03
CA LEU A 229 -11.34 19.97 -0.34
C LEU A 229 -10.68 21.21 -0.95
N VAL A 230 -10.67 21.33 -2.28
CA VAL A 230 -10.15 22.52 -2.97
C VAL A 230 -10.96 23.76 -2.58
N VAL A 231 -12.29 23.69 -2.68
CA VAL A 231 -13.19 24.79 -2.29
C VAL A 231 -13.00 25.12 -0.81
N SER A 232 -12.95 24.12 0.07
CA SER A 232 -12.74 24.32 1.50
C SER A 232 -11.43 25.02 1.82
N ALA A 233 -10.36 24.70 1.08
CA ALA A 233 -9.06 25.34 1.22
C ALA A 233 -9.07 26.79 0.71
N PHE A 234 -9.72 27.08 -0.42
CA PHE A 234 -9.79 28.45 -0.97
C PHE A 234 -10.66 29.40 -0.13
N PHE A 235 -11.79 28.92 0.38
CA PHE A 235 -12.74 29.75 1.13
C PHE A 235 -12.50 29.74 2.65
N GLY A 236 -11.49 29.01 3.13
CA GLY A 236 -11.17 28.95 4.55
C GLY A 236 -12.31 28.41 5.42
N VAL A 237 -13.08 27.44 4.89
CA VAL A 237 -14.29 26.87 5.52
C VAL A 237 -14.00 26.21 6.89
N GLY A 238 -12.73 25.99 7.19
CA GLY A 238 -12.23 25.58 8.50
C GLY A 238 -11.76 24.13 8.54
N PHE A 239 -11.05 23.79 9.61
CA PHE A 239 -10.40 22.49 9.80
C PHE A 239 -11.37 21.30 9.67
N TRP A 240 -12.59 21.41 10.19
CA TRP A 240 -13.58 20.32 10.15
C TRP A 240 -14.01 19.92 8.73
N ALA A 241 -13.97 20.85 7.76
CA ALA A 241 -14.26 20.52 6.37
C ALA A 241 -13.21 19.57 5.77
N LEU A 242 -11.94 19.70 6.20
CA LEU A 242 -10.85 18.79 5.84
C LEU A 242 -11.02 17.43 6.53
N VAL A 243 -11.37 17.44 7.82
CA VAL A 243 -11.57 16.23 8.63
C VAL A 243 -12.69 15.35 8.10
N VAL A 244 -13.73 15.91 7.48
CA VAL A 244 -14.82 15.13 6.88
C VAL A 244 -14.52 14.74 5.42
N GLY A 245 -13.98 15.66 4.62
CA GLY A 245 -13.72 15.43 3.20
C GLY A 245 -12.62 14.42 2.92
N LEU A 246 -11.54 14.43 3.72
CA LEU A 246 -10.39 13.54 3.52
C LEU A 246 -10.76 12.06 3.74
N PRO A 247 -11.40 11.63 4.84
CA PRO A 247 -11.80 10.24 5.03
C PRO A 247 -12.64 9.69 3.88
N LEU A 248 -13.59 10.47 3.37
CA LEU A 248 -14.46 10.06 2.27
C LEU A 248 -13.69 9.92 0.94
N LEU A 249 -12.78 10.85 0.65
CA LEU A 249 -11.90 10.76 -0.52
C LEU A 249 -11.03 9.50 -0.48
N LEU A 250 -10.46 9.21 0.70
CA LEU A 250 -9.58 8.06 0.90
C LEU A 250 -10.35 6.74 0.86
N ALA A 251 -11.49 6.67 1.54
CA ALA A 251 -12.31 5.48 1.63
C ALA A 251 -12.88 5.03 0.27
N ALA A 252 -13.16 5.98 -0.62
CA ALA A 252 -13.67 5.70 -1.96
C ALA A 252 -12.62 5.12 -2.92
N SER A 253 -11.35 5.00 -2.50
CA SER A 253 -10.30 4.30 -3.28
C SER A 253 -10.36 2.76 -3.18
N ARG A 254 -11.22 2.21 -2.32
CA ARG A 254 -11.30 0.77 -1.98
C ARG A 254 -12.49 0.05 -2.59
#